data_AF-A0A2U3QER1-F1
#
_entry.id   AF-A0A2U3QER1-F1
#
_cell.length_a   1.000
_cell.length_b   1.000
_cell.length_c   1.000
_cell.angle_alpha   90.00
_cell.angle_beta   90.00
_cell.angle_gamma   90.00
#
_symmetry.space_group_name_H-M   'P 1'
#
loop_
_entity.id
_entity.type
_entity.pdbx_description
1 polymer ?
#
loop_
_entity_poly.entity_id
_entity_poly.type
_entity_poly.pdbx_seq_one_letter_code
_entity_poly.pdbx_strand_id
1 'polypeptide(L)' 'MHSSGIVSEIPVAVAASGTYHDFAGFLSSVTKLNRIVNITDIKLGAPALTKGRAVLQISFTATTFSSAVEEKKEAKKK' A
#
# COMPACT_ATOMS: atom_id res chain seq x y z
N MET A 1 -7.12 14.75 -4.05
CA MET A 1 -6.24 15.83 -3.54
C MET A 1 -6.41 15.87 -2.03
N HIS A 2 -5.32 15.96 -1.26
CA HIS A 2 -5.38 16.06 0.20
C HIS A 2 -6.01 17.39 0.62
N SER A 3 -6.67 17.44 1.78
CA SER A 3 -7.43 18.62 2.28
C SER A 3 -6.60 19.91 2.34
N SER A 4 -5.28 19.79 2.51
CA SER A 4 -4.36 20.93 2.51
C SER A 4 -4.12 21.58 1.14
N GLY A 5 -4.49 20.95 0.02
CA GLY A 5 -4.29 21.47 -1.33
C GLY A 5 -2.83 21.49 -1.83
N ILE A 6 -1.87 21.06 -1.01
CA ILE A 6 -0.43 21.09 -1.32
C ILE A 6 0.07 19.74 -1.86
N VAL A 7 -0.56 18.64 -1.46
CA VAL A 7 -0.16 17.27 -1.84
C VAL A 7 -1.32 16.50 -2.47
N SER A 8 -1.00 15.65 -3.44
CA SER A 8 -1.89 14.67 -4.03
C SER A 8 -1.65 13.30 -3.42
N GLU A 9 -2.73 12.63 -3.03
CA GLU A 9 -2.72 11.26 -2.57
C GLU A 9 -2.90 10.32 -3.75
N ILE A 10 -2.09 9.27 -3.79
CA ILE A 10 -2.12 8.22 -4.80
C ILE A 10 -2.37 6.91 -4.04
N PRO A 11 -3.64 6.53 -3.81
CA PRO A 11 -4.01 5.28 -3.15
C PRO A 11 -3.93 4.10 -4.12
N VAL A 12 -3.42 2.97 -3.64
CA VAL A 12 -3.32 1.71 -4.37
C VAL A 12 -3.93 0.61 -3.52
N ALA A 13 -5.01 -0.02 -4.02
CA ALA A 13 -5.57 -1.21 -3.40
C ALA A 13 -4.69 -2.42 -3.74
N VAL A 14 -4.27 -3.16 -2.72
CA VAL A 14 -3.41 -4.33 -2.84
C VAL A 14 -4.16 -5.56 -2.34
N ALA A 15 -4.11 -6.64 -3.12
CA ALA A 15 -4.52 -7.98 -2.70
C ALA A 15 -3.31 -8.92 -2.82
N ALA A 16 -3.07 -9.69 -1.77
CA ALA A 16 -1.94 -10.60 -1.67
C ALA A 16 -2.34 -11.87 -0.91
N SER A 17 -1.53 -12.92 -1.04
CA SER A 17 -1.68 -14.15 -0.26
C SER A 17 -0.35 -14.53 0.36
N GLY A 18 -0.34 -14.86 1.64
CA GLY A 18 0.88 -15.22 2.36
C GLY A 18 0.60 -15.66 3.78
N THR A 19 1.63 -16.09 4.50
CA THR A 19 1.47 -16.32 5.95
C THR A 19 1.40 -14.99 6.70
N TYR A 20 0.92 -15.04 7.96
CA TYR A 20 0.95 -13.87 8.84
C TYR A 20 2.37 -13.29 8.99
N HIS A 21 3.39 -14.15 9.09
CA HIS A 21 4.77 -13.70 9.27
C HIS A 21 5.37 -13.12 7.98
N ASP A 22 5.03 -13.69 6.82
CA ASP A 22 5.45 -13.12 5.52
C ASP A 22 4.89 -11.71 5.34
N PHE A 23 3.63 -11.50 5.74
CA PHE A 23 3.01 -10.17 5.69
C PHE A 23 3.70 -9.17 6.62
N ALA A 24 4.06 -9.57 7.83
CA ALA A 24 4.85 -8.74 8.74
C ALA A 24 6.23 -8.39 8.15
N GLY A 25 6.89 -9.36 7.49
CA GLY A 25 8.15 -9.14 6.79
C GLY A 25 8.01 -8.17 5.60
N PHE A 26 6.91 -8.28 4.86
CA PHE A 26 6.56 -7.32 3.81
C PHE A 26 6.38 -5.90 4.38
N LEU A 27 5.58 -5.73 5.43
CA LEU A 27 5.38 -4.41 6.06
C LEU A 27 6.70 -3.84 6.60
N SER A 28 7.57 -4.65 7.21
CA SER A 28 8.91 -4.24 7.64
C SER A 28 9.81 -3.80 6.47
N SER A 29 9.59 -4.33 5.28
CA SER A 29 10.30 -3.89 4.07
C SER A 29 9.75 -2.56 3.56
N VAL A 30 8.42 -2.34 3.65
CA VAL A 30 7.78 -1.06 3.28
C VAL A 30 8.28 0.09 4.18
N THR A 31 8.46 -0.14 5.48
CA THR A 31 8.96 0.91 6.40
C THR A 31 10.40 1.36 6.12
N LYS A 32 11.17 0.59 5.34
CA LYS A 32 12.54 0.92 4.94
C LYS A 32 12.61 1.78 3.67
N LEU A 33 11.48 2.00 2.99
CA LEU A 33 11.45 2.84 1.80
C LEU A 33 11.74 4.29 2.18
N ASN A 34 12.58 4.97 1.38
CA ASN A 34 12.84 6.39 1.53
C ASN A 34 11.70 7.24 0.92
N ARG A 35 10.46 6.94 1.29
CA ARG A 35 9.25 7.68 0.88
C ARG A 35 8.14 7.50 1.93
N ILE A 36 7.20 8.43 1.95
CA ILE A 36 6.01 8.33 2.81
C ILE A 36 5.01 7.35 2.19
N VAL A 37 4.69 6.29 2.94
CA VAL A 37 3.67 5.30 2.57
C VAL A 37 2.75 5.10 3.76
N ASN A 38 1.45 5.37 3.57
CA ASN A 38 0.43 5.04 4.54
C ASN A 38 -0.21 3.70 4.16
N ILE A 39 -0.32 2.80 5.13
CA ILE A 39 -1.03 1.52 4.95
C ILE A 39 -2.32 1.59 5.78
N THR A 40 -3.47 1.47 5.13
CA THR A 40 -4.79 1.49 5.77
C THR A 40 -5.62 0.27 5.38
N ASP A 41 -6.72 0.06 6.10
CA ASP A 41 -7.74 -0.95 5.78
C ASP A 41 -7.21 -2.38 5.66
N ILE A 42 -6.20 -2.72 6.48
CA ILE A 42 -5.62 -4.06 6.50
C ILE A 42 -6.68 -5.08 6.91
N LYS A 43 -6.93 -6.05 6.04
CA LYS A 43 -7.80 -7.20 6.30
C LYS A 43 -7.03 -8.48 6.02
N LEU A 44 -7.06 -9.39 6.99
CA LEU A 44 -6.54 -10.75 6.86
C LEU A 44 -7.70 -11.71 7.05
N GLY A 45 -7.87 -12.66 6.15
CA GLY A 45 -8.98 -13.60 6.22
C GLY A 45 -8.80 -14.82 5.35
N ALA A 46 -9.87 -15.62 5.28
CA ALA A 46 -9.92 -16.87 4.51
C ALA A 46 -8.67 -17.77 4.73
N PRO A 47 -8.40 -18.18 5.98
CA PRO A 47 -7.25 -19.04 6.27
C PRO A 47 -7.39 -20.37 5.54
N ALA A 48 -6.36 -20.75 4.79
CA ALA A 48 -6.26 -22.02 4.10
C ALA A 48 -4.98 -22.75 4.50
N LEU A 49 -5.09 -24.03 4.85
CA LEU A 49 -3.95 -24.90 5.11
C LEU A 49 -3.30 -25.31 3.79
N THR A 50 -2.10 -24.80 3.55
CA THR A 50 -1.29 -25.13 2.37
C THR A 50 0.07 -25.64 2.82
N LYS A 51 0.38 -26.91 2.49
CA LYS A 51 1.68 -27.55 2.83
C LYS A 51 2.04 -27.41 4.33
N GLY A 52 1.06 -27.58 5.21
CA GLY A 52 1.26 -27.48 6.66
C GLY A 52 1.42 -26.05 7.20
N ARG A 53 1.19 -25.01 6.40
CA ARG A 53 1.20 -23.60 6.82
C ARG A 53 -0.17 -22.96 6.60
N ALA A 54 -0.56 -22.08 7.52
CA ALA A 54 -1.75 -21.25 7.36
C ALA A 54 -1.44 -20.08 6.42
N VAL A 55 -2.03 -20.10 5.23
CA VAL A 55 -1.95 -19.02 4.24
C VAL A 55 -3.22 -18.19 4.36
N LEU A 56 -3.07 -16.87 4.38
CA LEU A 56 -4.13 -15.90 4.52
C LEU A 56 -4.30 -15.13 3.22
N GLN A 57 -5.54 -14.78 2.89
CA GLN A 57 -5.84 -13.74 1.92
C GLN A 57 -5.72 -12.39 2.63
N ILE A 58 -4.93 -11.49 2.06
CA ILE A 58 -4.56 -10.20 2.64
C ILE A 58 -4.99 -9.10 1.68
N SER A 59 -5.65 -8.07 2.19
CA SER A 59 -5.96 -6.87 1.41
C SER A 59 -5.70 -5.62 2.24
N PHE A 60 -5.24 -4.55 1.60
CA PHE A 60 -4.96 -3.25 2.24
C PHE A 60 -4.89 -2.15 1.17
N THR A 61 -4.92 -0.90 1.61
CA THR A 61 -4.67 0.26 0.76
C THR A 61 -3.31 0.85 1.10
N ALA A 62 -2.44 1.03 0.10
CA ALA A 62 -1.18 1.74 0.22
C ALA A 62 -1.31 3.12 -0.43
N THR A 63 -1.16 4.18 0.35
CA THR A 63 -1.28 5.56 -0.12
C THR A 63 0.07 6.24 -0.10
N THR A 64 0.44 6.82 -1.25
CA THR A 64 1.66 7.61 -1.40
C THR A 64 1.31 9.05 -1.74
N PHE A 65 2.27 9.96 -1.58
CA PHE A 65 2.04 11.39 -1.71
C PHE A 65 2.96 12.00 -2.75
N SER A 66 2.42 12.92 -3.55
CA SER A 66 3.16 13.74 -4.51
C SER A 66 2.81 15.22 -4.33
N SER A 67 3.64 16.12 -4.84
CA SER A 67 3.32 17.54 -4.86
C SER A 67 2.32 17.85 -5.98
N ALA A 68 1.20 18.50 -5.63
CA ALA A 68 0.16 18.86 -6.59
C ALA A 68 0.63 19.84 -7.70
N VAL A 69 1.78 20.49 -7.49
CA VAL A 69 2.45 21.38 -8.46
C VAL A 69 3.13 20.60 -9.59
N GLU A 70 3.59 19.38 -9.33
CA GLU A 70 4.28 18.54 -10.32
C GLU A 70 3.30 17.82 -11.26
N GLU A 71 2.16 17.33 -10.75
CA GLU A 71 1.10 16.72 -11.56
C GLU A 71 0.57 17.65 -12.67
N LYS A 72 0.44 18.96 -12.37
CA LYS A 72 0.00 19.96 -13.38
C LYS A 72 1.04 20.21 -14.47
N LYS A 73 2.34 19.93 -14.23
CA LYS A 73 3.40 20.07 -15.22
C LYS A 73 3.48 18.85 -16.15
N GLU A 74 3.22 17.65 -15.65
CA GLU A 74 3.16 16.44 -16.48
C GLU A 74 1.90 16.38 -17.35
N ALA A 75 0.75 16.83 -16.85
CA ALA A 75 -0.49 16.90 -17.63
C ALA A 75 -0.45 17.91 -18.79
N LYS A 76 0.48 18.89 -18.77
CA LYS A 76 0.67 19.91 -19.83
C LYS A 76 1.72 19.53 -20.88
N LYS A 77 2.41 18.40 -20.71
CA LYS A 77 3.41 17.88 -21.66
C LYS A 77 2.88 16.74 -22.55
N LYS A 78 1.62 16.33 -22.37
CA LYS A 78 0.85 15.52 -23.31
C LYS A 78 -0.14 16.40 -24.05
#